data_AF-A0A3N3E0G4-F1
#
_entry.id   AF-A0A3N3E0G4-F1
#
_cell.length_a   1.000
_cell.length_b   1.000
_cell.length_c   1.000
_cell.angle_alpha   90.00
_cell.angle_beta   90.00
_cell.angle_gamma   90.00
#
_symmetry.space_group_name_H-M   'P 1'
#
loop_
_entity.id
_entity.type
_entity.pdbx_description
1 polymer ?
#
loop_
_entity_poly.entity_id
_entity_poly.type
_entity_poly.pdbx_seq_one_letter_code
_entity_poly.pdbx_strand_id
1 'polypeptide(L)'
;MSNIYAQLFNQSFEQIAARFEKSSIAQQEEIVIQLDAIAKKLTPVQTHRPLEDVLADIKEAMQGDRASVFFAHTYVSWYRSYQNENAKPQLHHWSQLDMKNRSLFIEMLALRDLGRWDDEALFQFEQYCLSVIGK
;
A
#
# COMPACT_ATOMS: atom_id res chain seq x y z
N MET A 1 19.68 6.36 16.95
CA MET A 1 18.40 5.63 16.85
C MET A 1 18.36 5.00 15.46
N SER A 2 18.31 3.66 15.40
CA SER A 2 18.19 2.96 14.12
C SER A 2 16.82 3.27 13.54
N ASN A 3 16.80 3.87 12.35
CA ASN A 3 15.56 4.18 11.64
C ASN A 3 14.88 2.84 11.26
N ILE A 4 13.65 2.61 11.74
CA ILE A 4 12.88 1.39 11.46
C ILE A 4 12.75 1.15 9.94
N TYR A 5 12.72 2.21 9.14
CA TYR A 5 12.73 2.14 7.69
C TYR A 5 14.06 1.59 7.13
N ALA A 6 15.19 1.93 7.74
CA ALA A 6 16.49 1.38 7.34
C ALA A 6 16.59 -0.12 7.66
N GLN A 7 16.04 -0.57 8.79
CA GLN A 7 15.99 -1.99 9.13
C GLN A 7 15.11 -2.79 8.18
N LEU A 8 13.90 -2.29 7.90
CA LEU A 8 12.98 -2.93 6.96
C LEU A 8 13.51 -2.94 5.52
N PHE A 9 14.17 -1.85 5.10
CA PHE A 9 14.85 -1.78 3.81
C PHE A 9 15.96 -2.83 3.70
N ASN A 10 16.87 -2.88 4.68
CA ASN A 10 17.96 -3.85 4.69
C ASN A 10 17.43 -5.29 4.70
N GLN A 11 16.43 -5.59 5.52
CA GLN A 11 15.82 -6.92 5.58
C GLN A 11 15.16 -7.31 4.25
N SER A 12 14.46 -6.38 3.60
CA SER A 12 13.83 -6.62 2.31
C SER A 12 14.88 -6.83 1.21
N PHE A 13 15.94 -6.04 1.23
CA PHE A 13 17.05 -6.16 0.30
C PHE A 13 17.78 -7.50 0.45
N GLU A 14 18.09 -7.92 1.68
CA GLU A 14 18.71 -9.21 1.99
C GLU A 14 17.86 -10.39 1.50
N GLN A 15 16.54 -10.32 1.66
CA GLN A 15 15.63 -11.37 1.17
C GLN A 15 15.59 -11.44 -0.36
N ILE A 16 15.61 -10.29 -1.05
CA ILE A 16 15.64 -10.24 -2.51
C ILE A 16 16.98 -10.78 -3.02
N ALA A 17 18.10 -10.36 -2.41
CA ALA A 17 19.42 -10.86 -2.76
C ALA A 17 19.53 -12.39 -2.59
N ALA A 18 19.09 -12.90 -1.44
CA ALA A 18 19.10 -14.35 -1.17
C ALA A 18 18.21 -15.14 -2.14
N ARG A 19 17.09 -14.57 -2.61
CA ARG A 19 16.24 -15.20 -3.63
C ARG A 19 16.91 -15.17 -5.01
N PHE A 20 17.52 -14.04 -5.37
CA PHE A 20 18.20 -13.87 -6.64
C PHE A 20 19.33 -14.90 -6.81
N GLU A 21 20.18 -15.07 -5.79
CA GLU A 21 21.28 -16.03 -5.80
C GLU A 21 20.81 -17.49 -5.95
N LYS A 22 19.63 -17.82 -5.44
CA LYS A 22 19.05 -19.17 -5.48
C LYS A 22 18.19 -19.44 -6.71
N SER A 23 17.98 -18.45 -7.56
CA SER A 23 17.07 -18.52 -8.71
C SER A 23 17.79 -19.01 -9.98
N SER A 24 17.02 -19.57 -10.91
CA SER A 24 17.52 -19.86 -12.26
C SER A 24 17.76 -18.58 -13.07
N ILE A 25 18.49 -18.66 -14.19
CA ILE A 25 18.81 -17.49 -15.05
C ILE A 25 17.53 -16.76 -15.50
N ALA A 26 16.50 -17.50 -15.93
CA ALA A 26 15.23 -16.89 -16.37
C ALA A 26 14.51 -16.15 -15.21
N GLN A 27 14.57 -16.71 -14.00
CA GLN A 27 13.99 -16.08 -12.81
C GLN A 27 14.80 -14.87 -12.34
N GLN A 28 16.13 -14.93 -12.47
CA GLN A 28 17.01 -13.79 -12.21
C GLN A 28 16.67 -12.63 -13.16
N GLU A 29 16.53 -12.92 -14.46
CA GLU A 29 16.14 -11.93 -15.47
C GLU A 29 14.79 -11.29 -15.14
N GLU A 30 13.80 -12.08 -14.74
CA GLU A 30 12.50 -11.58 -14.29
C GLU A 30 12.61 -10.67 -13.06
N ILE A 31 13.42 -11.05 -12.05
CA ILE A 31 13.67 -10.23 -10.85
C ILE A 31 14.33 -8.90 -11.24
N VAL A 32 15.32 -8.90 -12.15
CA VAL A 32 15.96 -7.66 -12.62
C VAL A 32 14.96 -6.76 -13.33
N ILE A 33 14.14 -7.30 -14.23
CA ILE A 33 13.11 -6.52 -14.95
C ILE A 33 12.13 -5.88 -13.96
N GLN A 34 11.71 -6.62 -12.94
CA GLN A 34 10.81 -6.11 -11.91
C GLN A 34 11.47 -5.04 -11.05
N LEU A 35 12.73 -5.22 -10.63
CA LEU A 35 13.49 -4.22 -9.89
C LEU A 35 13.74 -2.96 -10.71
N ASP A 36 14.07 -3.10 -12.00
CA ASP A 36 14.25 -1.98 -12.93
C ASP A 36 12.93 -1.23 -13.16
N ALA A 37 11.82 -1.94 -13.30
CA ALA A 37 10.50 -1.32 -13.38
C ALA A 37 10.14 -0.56 -12.09
N ILE A 38 10.50 -1.07 -10.92
CA ILE A 38 10.33 -0.38 -9.63
C ILE A 38 11.25 0.85 -9.55
N ALA A 39 12.52 0.73 -9.90
CA ALA A 39 13.49 1.83 -9.91
C ALA A 39 13.10 2.95 -10.87
N LYS A 40 12.54 2.60 -12.04
CA LYS A 40 12.00 3.56 -13.02
C LYS A 40 10.70 4.20 -12.57
N LYS A 41 9.85 3.47 -11.84
CA LYS A 41 8.64 4.02 -11.20
C LYS A 41 8.98 4.90 -10.00
N LEU A 42 10.12 4.68 -9.35
CA LEU A 42 10.74 5.53 -8.32
C LEU A 42 11.34 6.82 -8.88
N THR A 43 10.72 7.43 -9.90
CA THR A 43 10.59 8.90 -9.87
C THR A 43 10.13 9.23 -8.45
N PRO A 44 10.90 9.99 -7.67
CA PRO A 44 10.58 10.20 -6.28
C PRO A 44 9.15 10.74 -6.21
N VAL A 45 8.34 10.18 -5.32
CA VAL A 45 7.04 10.75 -4.94
C VAL A 45 7.36 12.09 -4.26
N GLN A 46 7.72 13.11 -5.07
CA GLN A 46 7.97 14.47 -4.62
C GLN A 46 6.69 15.29 -4.58
N THR A 47 5.59 14.72 -5.08
CA THR A 47 4.26 15.30 -5.02
C THR A 47 3.36 14.23 -4.47
N HIS A 48 2.97 14.37 -3.20
CA HIS A 48 1.81 13.68 -2.67
C HIS A 48 0.66 13.90 -3.65
N ARG A 49 0.12 12.80 -4.19
CA ARG A 49 -1.01 12.88 -5.12
C ARG A 49 -2.25 13.36 -4.35
N PRO A 50 -3.16 14.11 -5.01
CA PRO A 50 -4.44 14.49 -4.43
C PRO A 50 -5.15 13.30 -3.79
N LEU A 51 -5.86 13.54 -2.69
CA LEU A 51 -6.63 12.52 -1.98
C LEU A 51 -7.56 11.78 -2.94
N GLU A 52 -8.22 12.54 -3.80
CA GLU A 52 -9.20 12.08 -4.77
C GLU A 52 -8.58 11.08 -5.75
N ASP A 53 -7.34 11.32 -6.20
CA ASP A 53 -6.62 10.45 -7.12
C ASP A 53 -6.24 9.13 -6.43
N VAL A 54 -5.77 9.20 -5.19
CA VAL A 54 -5.43 8.00 -4.40
C VAL A 54 -6.67 7.15 -4.15
N LEU A 55 -7.79 7.77 -3.74
CA LEU A 55 -9.05 7.06 -3.51
C LEU A 55 -9.62 6.47 -4.81
N ALA A 56 -9.51 7.18 -5.94
CA ALA A 56 -9.95 6.68 -7.24
C ALA A 56 -9.16 5.44 -7.67
N ASP A 57 -7.83 5.46 -7.52
CA ASP A 57 -6.98 4.31 -7.82
C ASP A 57 -7.29 3.10 -6.92
N ILE A 58 -7.57 3.34 -5.63
CA ILE A 58 -7.97 2.25 -4.71
C ILE A 58 -9.30 1.67 -5.17
N LYS A 59 -10.25 2.51 -5.57
CA LYS A 59 -11.55 2.05 -6.10
C LYS A 59 -11.40 1.22 -7.37
N GLU A 60 -10.46 1.57 -8.25
CA GLU A 60 -10.10 0.77 -9.41
C GLU A 60 -9.46 -0.57 -9.01
N ALA A 61 -8.51 -0.55 -8.08
CA ALA A 61 -7.88 -1.77 -7.55
C ALA A 61 -8.90 -2.73 -6.92
N MET A 62 -9.91 -2.18 -6.23
CA MET A 62 -11.02 -2.92 -5.62
C MET A 62 -11.97 -3.59 -6.63
N GLN A 63 -11.79 -3.40 -7.94
CA GLN A 63 -12.49 -4.22 -8.95
C GLN A 63 -11.97 -5.67 -8.98
N GLY A 64 -10.78 -5.95 -8.43
CA GLY A 64 -10.25 -7.31 -8.28
C GLY A 64 -10.60 -7.92 -6.92
N ASP A 65 -11.02 -9.18 -6.89
CA ASP A 65 -11.54 -9.87 -5.69
C ASP A 65 -10.60 -9.77 -4.46
N ARG A 66 -9.30 -10.00 -4.65
CA ARG A 66 -8.33 -10.01 -3.53
C ARG A 66 -8.00 -8.61 -3.02
N ALA A 67 -7.86 -7.65 -3.92
CA ALA A 67 -7.58 -6.26 -3.59
C ALA A 67 -8.81 -5.60 -2.94
N SER A 68 -10.01 -5.95 -3.41
CA SER A 68 -11.30 -5.57 -2.83
C SER A 68 -11.38 -5.85 -1.34
N VAL A 69 -11.21 -7.12 -0.94
CA VAL A 69 -11.26 -7.53 0.47
C VAL A 69 -10.15 -6.83 1.27
N PHE A 70 -8.92 -6.81 0.75
CA PHE A 70 -7.80 -6.18 1.44
C PHE A 70 -8.05 -4.70 1.72
N PHE A 71 -8.35 -3.91 0.69
CA PHE A 71 -8.51 -2.46 0.81
C PHE A 71 -9.76 -2.11 1.61
N ALA A 72 -10.87 -2.83 1.44
CA ALA A 72 -12.09 -2.53 2.18
C ALA A 72 -11.87 -2.63 3.69
N HIS A 73 -11.28 -3.72 4.18
CA HIS A 73 -11.03 -3.87 5.61
C HIS A 73 -9.90 -2.95 6.12
N THR A 74 -8.82 -2.85 5.35
CA THR A 74 -7.64 -2.09 5.78
C THR A 74 -7.92 -0.59 5.82
N TYR A 75 -8.67 -0.07 4.84
CA TYR A 75 -9.08 1.34 4.80
C TYR A 75 -9.98 1.69 5.98
N VAL A 76 -11.03 0.89 6.25
CA VAL A 76 -11.95 1.15 7.37
C VAL A 76 -11.20 1.14 8.70
N SER A 77 -10.29 0.19 8.90
CA SER A 77 -9.48 0.14 10.11
C SER A 77 -8.54 1.34 10.23
N TRP A 78 -7.89 1.73 9.14
CA TRP A 78 -7.03 2.91 9.07
C TRP A 78 -7.80 4.19 9.39
N TYR A 79 -8.92 4.45 8.72
CA TYR A 79 -9.74 5.65 8.89
C TYR A 79 -10.30 5.77 10.33
N ARG A 80 -10.85 4.68 10.88
CA ARG A 80 -11.39 4.70 12.26
C ARG A 80 -10.31 4.82 13.34
N SER A 81 -9.12 4.27 13.09
CA SER A 81 -7.98 4.41 14.01
C SER A 81 -7.45 5.83 14.10
N TYR A 82 -7.73 6.66 13.09
CA TYR A 82 -7.41 8.07 13.13
C TYR A 82 -8.37 8.84 14.05
N GLN A 83 -9.66 8.50 14.02
CA GLN A 83 -10.70 9.15 14.84
C GLN A 83 -10.59 8.83 16.35
N ASN A 84 -9.86 7.78 16.72
CA ASN A 84 -9.67 7.37 18.11
C ASN A 84 -8.19 7.15 18.41
N GLU A 85 -7.59 8.04 19.20
CA GLU A 85 -6.17 8.02 19.56
C GLU A 85 -5.72 6.71 20.24
N ASN A 86 -6.64 5.95 20.85
CA ASN A 86 -6.35 4.67 21.49
C ASN A 86 -6.55 3.46 20.56
N ALA A 87 -7.16 3.65 19.39
CA ALA A 87 -7.39 2.58 18.42
C ALA A 87 -6.15 2.41 17.54
N LYS A 88 -5.55 1.22 17.56
CA LYS A 88 -4.48 0.87 16.61
C LYS A 88 -5.12 0.34 15.32
N PRO A 89 -4.66 0.80 14.14
CA PRO A 89 -5.14 0.23 12.88
C PRO A 89 -4.75 -1.25 12.81
N GLN A 90 -5.74 -2.09 12.52
CA GLN A 90 -5.54 -3.50 12.19
C GLN A 90 -5.31 -3.61 10.69
N LEU A 91 -4.04 -3.46 10.30
CA LEU A 91 -3.63 -3.57 8.91
C LEU A 91 -3.48 -5.06 8.53
N HIS A 92 -4.17 -5.49 7.48
CA HIS A 92 -4.09 -6.88 7.01
C HIS A 92 -2.70 -7.21 6.45
N HIS A 93 -2.36 -8.50 6.40
CA HIS A 93 -1.10 -8.97 5.80
C HIS A 93 -1.08 -8.72 4.28
N TRP A 94 -0.45 -7.61 3.89
CA TRP A 94 -0.18 -7.16 2.51
C TRP A 94 0.77 -8.05 1.68
N SER A 95 1.31 -9.14 2.25
CA SER A 95 2.20 -10.10 1.55
C SER A 95 1.53 -10.74 0.32
N GLN A 96 0.21 -10.69 0.29
CA GLN A 96 -0.66 -11.25 -0.72
C GLN A 96 -0.99 -10.30 -1.89
N LEU A 97 -0.62 -9.02 -1.77
CA LEU A 97 -0.79 -8.03 -2.83
C LEU A 97 0.36 -8.09 -3.84
N ASP A 98 0.07 -7.79 -5.10
CA ASP A 98 1.08 -7.44 -6.10
C ASP A 98 1.74 -6.09 -5.79
N MET A 99 2.82 -5.77 -6.50
CA MET A 99 3.58 -4.53 -6.27
C MET A 99 2.78 -3.25 -6.57
N LYS A 100 1.80 -3.28 -7.50
CA LYS A 100 0.94 -2.11 -7.79
C LYS A 100 0.08 -1.80 -6.56
N ASN A 101 -0.60 -2.80 -6.03
CA ASN A 101 -1.48 -2.67 -4.87
C ASN A 101 -0.71 -2.37 -3.58
N ARG A 102 0.53 -2.84 -3.44
CA ARG A 102 1.41 -2.45 -2.31
C ARG A 102 1.81 -0.98 -2.36
N SER A 103 2.19 -0.47 -3.54
CA SER A 103 2.51 0.94 -3.72
C SER A 103 1.31 1.80 -3.31
N LEU A 104 0.13 1.45 -3.80
CA LEU A 104 -1.10 2.16 -3.52
C LEU A 104 -1.51 2.11 -2.04
N PHE A 105 -1.28 0.99 -1.37
CA PHE A 105 -1.46 0.87 0.08
C PHE A 105 -0.52 1.80 0.86
N ILE A 106 0.74 1.94 0.45
CA ILE A 106 1.68 2.87 1.08
C ILE A 106 1.22 4.32 0.88
N GLU A 107 0.74 4.67 -0.31
CA GLU A 107 0.20 6.00 -0.58
C GLU A 107 -1.03 6.30 0.30
N MET A 108 -1.93 5.33 0.48
CA MET A 108 -3.05 5.44 1.41
C MET A 108 -2.59 5.70 2.85
N LEU A 109 -1.57 4.98 3.34
CA LEU A 109 -1.03 5.20 4.69
C LEU A 109 -0.41 6.61 4.81
N ALA A 110 0.29 7.06 3.78
CA ALA A 110 0.96 8.35 3.72
C ALA A 110 0.01 9.54 3.64
N LEU A 111 -1.28 9.32 3.30
CA LEU A 111 -2.30 10.36 3.45
C LEU A 111 -2.26 10.90 4.90
N ARG A 112 -2.01 10.03 5.90
CA ARG A 112 -1.93 10.41 7.32
C ARG A 112 -0.98 11.55 7.65
N ASP A 113 0.15 11.57 6.98
CA ASP A 113 1.24 12.47 7.31
C ASP A 113 1.02 13.89 6.76
N LEU A 114 -0.03 14.10 5.94
CA LEU A 114 -0.30 15.38 5.27
C LEU A 114 -1.19 16.34 6.06
N GLY A 115 -1.84 15.88 7.13
CA GLY A 115 -2.53 16.73 8.12
C GLY A 115 -3.64 17.66 7.63
N ARG A 116 -4.10 17.56 6.37
CA ARG A 116 -5.19 18.37 5.80
C ARG A 116 -5.96 17.59 4.72
N TRP A 117 -6.99 16.85 5.10
CA TRP A 117 -7.79 16.10 4.13
C TRP A 117 -9.25 16.49 4.25
N ASP A 118 -10.00 16.25 3.18
CA ASP A 118 -11.45 16.38 3.16
C ASP A 118 -12.07 15.17 3.89
N ASP A 119 -12.52 15.40 5.13
CA ASP A 119 -13.16 14.37 5.96
C ASP A 119 -14.41 13.77 5.29
N GLU A 120 -15.10 14.53 4.42
CA GLU A 120 -16.27 14.05 3.70
C GLU A 120 -15.87 13.02 2.64
N ALA A 121 -14.84 13.29 1.84
CA ALA A 121 -14.36 12.35 0.82
C ALA A 121 -13.89 11.03 1.44
N LEU A 122 -13.20 11.10 2.58
CA LEU A 122 -12.76 9.92 3.32
C LEU A 122 -13.92 9.10 3.88
N PHE A 123 -14.92 9.78 4.43
CA PHE A 123 -16.13 9.16 4.97
C PHE A 123 -16.94 8.48 3.87
N GLN A 124 -17.13 9.14 2.71
CA GLN A 124 -17.82 8.54 1.56
C GLN A 124 -17.09 7.30 1.06
N PHE A 125 -15.76 7.32 1.06
CA PHE A 125 -14.97 6.14 0.71
C PHE A 125 -15.10 5.02 1.76
N GLU A 126 -15.19 5.35 3.05
CA GLU A 126 -15.50 4.37 4.09
C GLU A 126 -16.86 3.69 3.82
N GLN A 127 -17.90 4.45 3.47
CA GLN A 127 -19.22 3.88 3.15
C GLN A 127 -19.13 2.93 1.95
N TYR A 128 -18.33 3.26 0.94
CA TYR A 128 -18.04 2.36 -0.17
C TYR A 128 -17.37 1.06 0.31
N CYS A 129 -16.33 1.14 1.14
CA CYS A 129 -15.66 -0.04 1.70
C CYS A 129 -16.63 -0.91 2.53
N LEU A 130 -17.49 -0.31 3.35
CA LEU A 130 -18.50 -1.04 4.13
C LEU A 130 -19.52 -1.74 3.23
N SER A 131 -19.91 -1.12 2.11
CA SER A 131 -20.79 -1.76 1.11
C SER A 131 -20.15 -2.97 0.42
N VAL A 132 -18.82 -3.03 0.38
CA VAL A 132 -18.06 -4.16 -0.18
C VAL A 132 -17.93 -5.29 0.84
N ILE A 133 -17.71 -4.96 2.12
CA ILE A 133 -17.63 -5.95 3.21
C ILE A 133 -18.99 -6.57 3.53
N GLY A 134 -20.07 -5.80 3.38
CA GLY A 134 -21.45 -6.24 3.66
C GLY A 134 -22.11 -7.07 2.54
N LYS A 135 -21.39 -7.36 1.45
CA LYS A 135 -21.81 -8.30 0.40
C LYS A 135 -21.40 -9.73 0.77
#